data_AF-A0A0S9KMR0-F1
#
_entry.id   AF-A0A0S9KMR0-F1
#
_cell.length_a   1.000
_cell.length_b   1.000
_cell.length_c   1.000
_cell.angle_alpha   90.00
_cell.angle_beta   90.00
_cell.angle_gamma   90.00
#
_symmetry.space_group_name_H-M   'P 1'
#
loop_
_entity.id
_entity.type
_entity.pdbx_description
1 polymer ?
#
loop_
_entity_poly.entity_id
_entity_poly.type
_entity_poly.pdbx_seq_one_letter_code
_entity_poly.pdbx_strand_id
1 'polypeptide(L)'
;MAIPAALAVIAWGAALMMAPPPLPSAAETAQASGTTLPEQSITVAATVPDISVDRDGYSATDGAQTLAANGTNYDWAKLVLVFAGWPTTESNITVFTRWMRQENGVDNWWNRNNPLNNGWGSGGGSGLGSYDSLVTAAEQCADALHRNSGYSAIAAGFAASAPTSEIEAAIWASPWASSHYANGAHWSSRPADMVKAPTDAWG
;
A
#
# COMPACT_ATOMS: atom_id res chain seq x y z
N MET A 1 -38.27 -9.95 -59.82
CA MET A 1 -37.15 -10.43 -60.66
C MET A 1 -36.00 -10.77 -59.70
N ALA A 2 -35.42 -11.97 -59.84
CA ALA A 2 -34.45 -12.64 -58.96
C ALA A 2 -33.22 -11.75 -58.62
N ILE A 3 -32.46 -11.95 -57.52
CA ILE A 3 -31.63 -13.12 -57.15
C ILE A 3 -31.39 -13.13 -55.61
N PRO A 4 -31.42 -14.29 -54.90
CA PRO A 4 -30.69 -14.44 -53.64
C PRO A 4 -29.47 -15.35 -53.80
N ALA A 5 -28.34 -14.91 -53.25
CA ALA A 5 -27.12 -15.67 -53.06
C ALA A 5 -27.05 -16.22 -51.62
N ALA A 6 -27.11 -17.53 -51.53
CA ALA A 6 -26.30 -18.47 -50.72
C ALA A 6 -25.83 -18.16 -49.28
N LEU A 7 -25.83 -19.26 -48.49
CA LEU A 7 -24.98 -19.61 -47.32
C LEU A 7 -25.37 -18.96 -45.98
N ALA A 8 -25.42 -19.64 -44.84
CA ALA A 8 -25.06 -21.00 -44.46
C ALA A 8 -25.92 -21.42 -43.25
N VAL A 9 -26.37 -22.68 -43.24
CA VAL A 9 -26.97 -23.33 -42.07
C VAL A 9 -25.83 -23.93 -41.27
N ILE A 10 -25.57 -23.43 -40.06
CA ILE A 10 -24.78 -24.15 -39.06
C ILE A 10 -25.74 -24.49 -37.92
N ALA A 11 -26.05 -25.78 -37.82
CA ALA A 11 -26.88 -26.35 -36.77
C ALA A 11 -26.15 -26.23 -35.42
N TRP A 12 -26.82 -25.62 -34.44
CA TRP A 12 -26.34 -25.52 -33.07
C TRP A 12 -26.51 -26.89 -32.40
N GLY A 13 -25.41 -27.62 -32.27
CA GLY A 13 -25.36 -28.92 -31.59
C GLY A 13 -25.57 -28.77 -30.09
N ALA A 14 -26.61 -29.41 -29.58
CA ALA A 14 -26.88 -29.56 -28.15
C ALA A 14 -25.76 -30.36 -27.47
N ALA A 15 -25.08 -29.75 -26.50
CA ALA A 15 -24.20 -30.44 -25.56
C ALA A 15 -24.30 -29.78 -24.18
N LEU A 16 -25.47 -29.92 -23.54
CA LEU A 16 -25.69 -29.54 -22.15
C LEU A 16 -26.38 -30.67 -21.41
N MET A 17 -25.73 -31.84 -21.31
CA MET A 17 -26.01 -32.88 -20.30
C MET A 17 -24.78 -33.81 -20.19
N MET A 18 -23.63 -33.28 -19.78
CA MET A 18 -22.54 -34.10 -19.24
C MET A 18 -22.45 -33.77 -17.77
N ALA A 19 -22.96 -34.65 -16.92
CA ALA A 19 -22.72 -34.57 -15.49
C ALA A 19 -21.20 -34.57 -15.25
N PRO A 20 -20.69 -33.78 -14.27
CA PRO A 20 -19.28 -33.85 -13.92
C PRO A 20 -18.93 -35.30 -13.54
N PRO A 21 -17.75 -35.80 -13.92
CA PRO A 21 -17.31 -37.13 -13.50
C PRO A 21 -17.36 -37.20 -11.97
N PRO A 22 -17.74 -38.36 -11.40
CA PRO A 22 -17.76 -38.52 -9.95
C PRO A 22 -16.37 -38.21 -9.40
N LEU A 23 -16.35 -37.50 -8.26
CA LEU A 23 -15.11 -37.28 -7.52
C LEU A 23 -14.46 -38.64 -7.23
N PRO A 24 -13.13 -38.78 -7.39
CA PRO A 24 -12.42 -40.01 -7.05
C PRO A 24 -12.75 -40.41 -5.62
N SER A 25 -13.03 -41.70 -5.41
CA SER A 25 -13.25 -42.23 -4.07
C SER A 25 -11.97 -42.09 -3.22
N ALA A 26 -12.10 -42.08 -1.90
CA ALA A 26 -10.96 -42.01 -0.98
C ALA A 26 -9.91 -43.11 -1.25
N ALA A 27 -10.35 -44.26 -1.79
CA ALA A 27 -9.50 -45.38 -2.20
C ALA A 27 -8.68 -45.08 -3.47
N GLU A 28 -9.22 -44.33 -4.42
CA GLU A 28 -8.53 -43.94 -5.67
C GLU A 28 -7.49 -42.83 -5.41
N THR A 29 -7.76 -41.90 -4.49
CA THR A 29 -6.75 -40.92 -4.02
C THR A 29 -5.57 -41.55 -3.28
N ALA A 30 -5.81 -42.67 -2.58
CA ALA A 30 -4.75 -43.40 -1.88
C ALA A 30 -3.79 -44.11 -2.85
N GLN A 31 -4.29 -44.58 -4.00
CA GLN A 31 -3.47 -45.24 -5.02
C GLN A 31 -2.66 -44.25 -5.89
N ALA A 32 -3.14 -43.03 -6.09
CA ALA A 32 -2.38 -41.98 -6.78
C ALA A 32 -1.16 -41.48 -5.98
N SER A 33 -1.11 -41.74 -4.67
CA SER A 33 0.00 -41.36 -3.78
C SER A 33 1.16 -42.36 -3.79
N GLY A 34 1.08 -43.43 -4.60
CA GLY A 34 2.09 -44.50 -4.67
C GLY A 34 3.29 -44.23 -5.56
N THR A 35 3.47 -43.00 -6.07
CA THR A 35 4.69 -42.63 -6.80
C THR A 35 5.69 -42.07 -5.79
N THR A 36 6.68 -42.87 -5.42
CA THR A 36 7.81 -42.45 -4.60
C THR A 36 8.56 -41.33 -5.32
N LEU A 37 8.31 -40.08 -4.91
CA LEU A 37 9.20 -38.97 -5.23
C LEU A 37 10.56 -39.23 -4.58
N PRO A 38 11.69 -38.91 -5.22
CA PRO A 38 12.99 -39.02 -4.58
C PRO A 38 12.98 -38.16 -3.31
N GLU A 39 13.20 -38.81 -2.17
CA GLU A 39 13.31 -38.14 -0.88
C GLU A 39 14.55 -37.25 -0.89
N GLN A 40 14.34 -35.93 -1.01
CA GLN A 40 15.40 -34.96 -0.79
C GLN A 40 15.49 -34.69 0.71
N SER A 41 16.58 -35.15 1.32
CA SER A 41 16.94 -34.81 2.70
C SER A 41 18.06 -33.78 2.71
N ILE A 42 17.89 -32.73 3.50
CA ILE A 42 18.95 -31.77 3.86
C ILE A 42 19.41 -32.14 5.26
N THR A 43 20.66 -32.57 5.40
CA THR A 43 21.29 -32.78 6.70
C THR A 43 21.95 -31.47 7.13
N VAL A 44 21.37 -30.81 8.14
CA VAL A 44 22.00 -29.66 8.79
C VAL A 44 22.92 -30.20 9.89
N ALA A 45 24.17 -29.75 9.93
CA ALA A 45 25.09 -30.11 11.01
C ALA A 45 24.51 -29.65 12.36
N ALA A 46 24.61 -30.49 13.40
CA ALA A 46 24.07 -30.20 14.74
C ALA A 46 24.70 -28.97 15.43
N THR A 47 25.71 -28.36 14.81
CA THR A 47 26.42 -27.19 15.31
C THR A 47 26.60 -26.20 14.18
N VAL A 48 25.58 -25.38 13.97
CA VAL A 48 25.75 -24.10 13.28
C VAL A 48 26.32 -23.15 14.34
N PRO A 49 27.54 -22.58 14.16
CA PRO A 49 28.00 -21.54 15.06
C PRO A 49 26.96 -20.41 15.04
N ASP A 50 26.55 -19.97 16.23
CA ASP A 50 25.59 -18.89 16.38
C ASP A 50 26.13 -17.67 15.64
N ILE A 51 25.55 -17.33 14.49
CA ILE A 51 25.89 -16.10 13.80
C ILE A 51 25.13 -15.02 14.57
N SER A 52 25.76 -14.51 15.63
CA SER A 52 25.33 -13.27 16.25
C SER A 52 25.58 -12.15 15.23
N VAL A 53 24.57 -11.85 14.43
CA VAL A 53 24.54 -10.60 13.68
C VAL A 53 24.30 -9.53 14.73
N ASP A 54 25.38 -8.85 15.14
CA ASP A 54 25.27 -7.61 15.89
C ASP A 54 24.65 -6.58 14.95
N ARG A 55 23.33 -6.40 15.09
CA ARG A 55 22.66 -5.25 14.49
C ARG A 55 22.76 -4.17 15.52
N ASP A 56 23.54 -3.13 15.21
CA ASP A 56 23.52 -1.88 15.97
C ASP A 56 22.06 -1.54 16.27
N GLY A 57 21.76 -1.35 17.56
CA GLY A 57 20.43 -1.06 18.04
C GLY A 57 19.97 0.30 17.50
N TYR A 58 19.43 0.33 16.29
CA TYR A 58 18.75 1.51 15.76
C TYR A 58 17.46 1.70 16.53
N SER A 59 17.37 2.79 17.29
CA SER A 59 16.09 3.23 17.84
C SER A 59 15.27 3.91 16.74
N ALA A 60 13.94 3.88 16.85
CA ALA A 60 13.08 4.62 15.92
C ALA A 60 13.40 6.13 15.90
N THR A 61 13.94 6.66 17.00
CA THR A 61 14.37 8.06 17.14
C THR A 61 15.59 8.38 16.27
N ASP A 62 16.59 7.51 16.21
CA ASP A 62 17.79 7.71 15.37
C ASP A 62 17.43 7.64 13.87
N GLY A 63 16.49 6.74 13.53
CA GLY A 63 15.91 6.66 12.19
C GLY A 63 15.16 7.94 11.81
N ALA A 64 14.35 8.48 12.73
CA ALA A 64 13.60 9.71 12.48
C ALA A 64 14.49 10.94 12.27
N GLN A 65 15.54 11.09 13.09
CA GLN A 65 16.52 12.17 12.95
C GLN A 65 17.28 12.09 11.62
N THR A 66 17.66 10.88 11.20
CA THR A 66 18.33 10.65 9.91
C THR A 66 17.43 11.04 8.73
N LEU A 67 16.15 10.69 8.79
CA LEU A 67 15.16 11.04 7.77
C LEU A 67 14.92 12.55 7.71
N ALA A 68 14.79 13.21 8.86
CA ALA A 68 14.65 14.66 8.95
C ALA A 68 15.90 15.40 8.42
N ALA A 69 17.10 14.88 8.70
CA ALA A 69 18.35 15.46 8.19
C ALA A 69 18.48 15.39 6.66
N ASN A 70 17.96 14.34 6.01
CA ASN A 70 17.91 14.29 4.55
C ASN A 70 16.82 15.19 3.99
N GLY A 71 15.63 15.17 4.60
CA GLY A 71 14.63 16.22 4.49
C GLY A 71 13.79 16.24 3.21
N THR A 72 13.58 15.09 2.56
CA THR A 72 12.73 15.01 1.36
C THR A 72 11.28 14.64 1.67
N ASN A 73 10.36 14.87 0.71
CA ASN A 73 8.99 14.33 0.75
C ASN A 73 8.95 12.80 0.91
N TYR A 74 9.92 12.09 0.33
CA TYR A 74 10.07 10.65 0.51
C TYR A 74 10.49 10.28 1.93
N ASP A 75 11.31 11.11 2.57
CA ASP A 75 11.72 10.88 3.96
C ASP A 75 10.59 11.20 4.94
N TRP A 76 9.78 12.21 4.64
CA TRP A 76 8.54 12.46 5.38
C TRP A 76 7.57 11.27 5.27
N ALA A 77 7.39 10.72 4.07
CA ALA A 77 6.56 9.52 3.89
C ALA A 77 7.07 8.33 4.72
N LYS A 78 8.39 8.11 4.75
CA LYS A 78 9.01 7.07 5.59
C LYS A 78 8.80 7.36 7.08
N LEU A 79 8.90 8.61 7.52
CA LEU A 79 8.64 9.00 8.91
C LEU A 79 7.23 8.63 9.35
N VAL A 80 6.22 8.93 8.53
CA VAL A 80 4.83 8.53 8.84
C VAL A 80 4.73 7.01 8.98
N LEU A 81 5.32 6.26 8.06
CA LEU A 81 5.30 4.79 8.11
C LEU A 81 6.01 4.24 9.36
N VAL A 82 7.16 4.81 9.72
CA VAL A 82 7.89 4.45 10.94
C VAL A 82 7.06 4.74 12.19
N PHE A 83 6.47 5.93 12.31
CA PHE A 83 5.62 6.29 13.44
C PHE A 83 4.33 5.46 13.50
N ALA A 84 3.77 5.08 12.36
CA ALA A 84 2.62 4.21 12.28
C ALA A 84 2.96 2.73 12.56
N GLY A 85 4.25 2.35 12.61
CA GLY A 85 4.69 0.98 12.78
C GLY A 85 4.45 0.10 11.54
N TRP A 86 4.48 0.70 10.34
CA TRP A 86 4.21 0.01 9.07
C TRP A 86 5.48 -0.15 8.22
N PRO A 87 5.51 -1.13 7.30
CA PRO A 87 6.65 -1.33 6.43
C PRO A 87 6.91 -0.12 5.51
N THR A 88 8.18 0.26 5.35
CA THR A 88 8.63 1.29 4.39
C THR A 88 8.86 0.70 3.00
N THR A 89 7.83 0.05 2.44
CA THR A 89 7.89 -0.55 1.10
C THR A 89 7.72 0.49 -0.01
N GLU A 90 8.14 0.15 -1.24
CA GLU A 90 7.95 1.01 -2.41
C GLU A 90 6.48 1.38 -2.63
N SER A 91 5.56 0.41 -2.44
CA SER A 91 4.12 0.66 -2.56
C SER A 91 3.66 1.74 -1.58
N ASN A 92 3.98 1.57 -0.30
CA ASN A 92 3.57 2.50 0.75
C ASN A 92 4.14 3.91 0.54
N ILE A 93 5.44 4.00 0.23
CA ILE A 93 6.12 5.27 -0.02
C ILE A 93 5.52 5.95 -1.26
N THR A 94 5.23 5.18 -2.32
CA THR A 94 4.62 5.70 -3.55
C THR A 94 3.24 6.29 -3.28
N VAL A 95 2.41 5.61 -2.50
CA VAL A 95 1.06 6.11 -2.20
C VAL A 95 1.12 7.38 -1.36
N PHE A 96 1.96 7.45 -0.32
CA PHE A 96 2.13 8.67 0.48
C PHE A 96 2.61 9.85 -0.35
N THR A 97 3.62 9.66 -1.18
CA THR A 97 4.20 10.74 -2.00
C THR A 97 3.25 11.19 -3.12
N ARG A 98 2.47 10.27 -3.70
CA ARG A 98 1.36 10.64 -4.60
C ARG A 98 0.31 11.44 -3.86
N TRP A 99 -0.18 10.95 -2.72
CA TRP A 99 -1.21 11.63 -1.93
C TRP A 99 -0.79 13.05 -1.56
N MET A 100 0.42 13.21 -1.03
CA MET A 100 1.00 14.51 -0.70
C MET A 100 0.99 15.49 -1.87
N ARG A 101 1.35 15.02 -3.07
CA ARG A 101 1.30 15.85 -4.28
C ARG A 101 -0.13 16.30 -4.61
N GLN A 102 -1.13 15.47 -4.34
CA GLN A 102 -2.53 15.83 -4.58
C GLN A 102 -3.02 16.94 -3.61
N GLU A 103 -2.48 16.98 -2.40
CA GLU A 103 -2.94 17.89 -1.33
C GLU A 103 -2.26 19.28 -1.40
N ASN A 104 -0.94 19.35 -1.60
CA ASN A 104 -0.18 20.62 -1.55
C ASN A 104 0.65 20.95 -2.81
N GLY A 105 0.66 20.07 -3.81
CA GLY A 105 1.58 20.16 -4.95
C GLY A 105 3.02 19.76 -4.59
N VAL A 106 3.86 19.44 -5.60
CA VAL A 106 5.20 18.88 -5.35
C VAL A 106 6.22 19.90 -4.85
N ASP A 107 6.14 21.15 -5.33
CA ASP A 107 7.15 22.19 -5.05
C ASP A 107 6.94 22.92 -3.72
N ASN A 108 5.83 22.68 -3.03
CA ASN A 108 5.50 23.29 -1.74
C ASN A 108 4.80 22.28 -0.83
N TRP A 109 5.23 21.02 -0.90
CA TRP A 109 4.60 19.91 -0.19
C TRP A 109 4.62 20.08 1.34
N TRP A 110 5.53 20.90 1.86
CA TRP A 110 5.68 21.21 3.30
C TRP A 110 4.83 22.40 3.76
N ASN A 111 3.93 22.93 2.92
CA ASN A 111 3.12 24.09 3.25
C ASN A 111 2.42 23.93 4.62
N ARG A 112 2.59 24.92 5.52
CA ARG A 112 2.11 24.90 6.92
C ARG A 112 2.60 23.72 7.76
N ASN A 113 3.72 23.10 7.35
CA ASN A 113 4.17 21.81 7.83
C ASN A 113 3.07 20.75 7.80
N ASN A 114 2.17 20.78 6.80
CA ASN A 114 1.02 19.89 6.76
C ASN A 114 0.87 19.18 5.40
N PRO A 115 1.72 18.17 5.11
CA PRO A 115 1.82 17.61 3.76
C PRO A 115 0.58 16.92 3.22
N LEU A 116 -0.29 16.39 4.09
CA LEU A 116 -1.55 15.75 3.70
C LEU A 116 -2.79 16.59 4.04
N ASN A 117 -2.60 17.87 4.35
CA ASN A 117 -3.69 18.78 4.72
C ASN A 117 -4.55 18.21 5.87
N ASN A 118 -3.90 17.55 6.83
CA ASN A 118 -4.51 16.92 7.99
C ASN A 118 -4.82 17.96 9.09
N GLY A 119 -6.01 17.92 9.68
CA GLY A 119 -6.39 18.79 10.81
C GLY A 119 -6.24 18.12 12.19
N TRP A 120 -5.80 16.86 12.25
CA TRP A 120 -5.73 16.07 13.47
C TRP A 120 -4.69 16.63 14.44
N GLY A 121 -5.09 16.93 15.68
CA GLY A 121 -4.18 17.45 16.71
C GLY A 121 -3.73 18.92 16.55
N SER A 122 -4.02 19.57 15.43
CA SER A 122 -3.63 20.97 15.17
C SER A 122 -4.80 21.98 15.16
N GLY A 123 -6.03 21.51 15.33
CA GLY A 123 -7.21 22.37 15.42
C GLY A 123 -7.65 22.89 14.04
N GLY A 124 -8.67 22.24 13.46
CA GLY A 124 -9.24 22.67 12.19
C GLY A 124 -9.73 21.49 11.38
N GLY A 125 -10.74 20.75 11.88
CA GLY A 125 -11.32 19.53 11.29
C GLY A 125 -11.83 19.63 9.84
N SER A 126 -11.51 20.72 9.14
CA SER A 126 -11.68 21.01 7.72
C SER A 126 -10.39 20.95 6.89
N GLY A 127 -9.28 20.44 7.46
CA GLY A 127 -8.02 20.26 6.73
C GLY A 127 -7.05 21.42 6.75
N LEU A 128 -7.38 22.52 7.43
CA LEU A 128 -6.56 23.74 7.43
C LEU A 128 -5.59 23.81 8.61
N GLY A 129 -5.28 22.67 9.23
CA GLY A 129 -4.33 22.59 10.33
C GLY A 129 -2.92 23.01 9.92
N SER A 130 -2.14 23.41 10.92
CA SER A 130 -0.70 23.65 10.81
C SER A 130 0.01 22.97 11.97
N TYR A 131 1.22 22.47 11.73
CA TYR A 131 2.03 21.86 12.77
C TYR A 131 3.32 22.65 13.00
N ASP A 132 3.89 22.53 14.19
CA ASP A 132 5.14 23.22 14.54
C ASP A 132 6.32 22.72 13.69
N SER A 133 6.30 21.44 13.31
CA SER A 133 7.32 20.82 12.46
C SER A 133 6.73 19.72 11.59
N LEU A 134 7.47 19.35 10.54
CA LEU A 134 7.19 18.20 9.69
C LEU A 134 7.28 16.87 10.46
N VAL A 135 8.11 16.79 11.50
CA VAL A 135 8.17 15.61 12.38
C VAL A 135 6.87 15.47 13.16
N THR A 136 6.39 16.53 13.81
CA THR A 136 5.09 16.54 14.50
C THR A 136 3.95 16.23 13.54
N ALA A 137 3.99 16.78 12.33
CA ALA A 137 2.98 16.47 11.31
C ALA A 137 2.96 14.98 10.94
N ALA A 138 4.12 14.33 10.87
CA ALA A 138 4.21 12.91 10.57
C ALA A 138 3.63 12.05 11.71
N GLU A 139 3.91 12.40 12.97
CA GLU A 139 3.33 11.75 14.15
C GLU A 139 1.80 11.87 14.17
N GLN A 140 1.28 13.08 13.92
CA GLN A 140 -0.15 13.35 13.91
C GLN A 140 -0.86 12.69 12.72
N CYS A 141 -0.18 12.56 11.58
CA CYS A 141 -0.66 11.78 10.45
C CYS A 141 -0.75 10.29 10.79
N ALA A 142 0.29 9.71 11.39
CA ALA A 142 0.27 8.32 11.84
C ALA A 142 -0.84 8.08 12.87
N ASP A 143 -1.00 8.98 13.84
CA ASP A 143 -2.05 8.88 14.86
C ASP A 143 -3.45 8.97 14.24
N ALA A 144 -3.67 9.89 13.30
CA ALA A 144 -4.95 10.01 12.60
C ALA A 144 -5.29 8.73 11.83
N LEU A 145 -4.32 8.13 11.15
CA LEU A 145 -4.51 6.89 10.40
C LEU A 145 -4.87 5.70 11.29
N HIS A 146 -4.37 5.67 12.53
CA HIS A 146 -4.74 4.65 13.51
C HIS A 146 -6.08 4.92 14.21
N ARG A 147 -6.35 6.17 14.58
CA ARG A 147 -7.45 6.53 15.49
C ARG A 147 -8.73 6.97 14.79
N ASN A 148 -8.66 7.43 13.54
CA ASN A 148 -9.86 7.76 12.79
C ASN A 148 -10.49 6.48 12.23
N SER A 149 -11.66 6.11 12.74
CA SER A 149 -12.39 4.91 12.31
C SER A 149 -12.69 4.89 10.81
N GLY A 150 -12.82 6.06 10.19
CA GLY A 150 -12.99 6.21 8.74
C GLY A 150 -11.77 5.84 7.90
N TYR A 151 -10.60 5.63 8.52
CA TYR A 151 -9.34 5.29 7.84
C TYR A 151 -8.92 3.83 8.01
N SER A 152 -9.75 3.00 8.64
CA SER A 152 -9.44 1.58 8.89
C SER A 152 -8.97 0.80 7.65
N ALA A 153 -9.60 1.00 6.50
CA ALA A 153 -9.19 0.37 5.24
C ALA A 153 -7.83 0.90 4.72
N ILE A 154 -7.56 2.19 4.90
CA ILE A 154 -6.28 2.81 4.53
C ILE A 154 -5.17 2.21 5.40
N ALA A 155 -5.38 2.17 6.72
CA ALA A 155 -4.44 1.60 7.67
C ALA A 155 -4.14 0.12 7.39
N ALA A 156 -5.17 -0.68 7.09
CA ALA A 156 -5.00 -2.08 6.72
C ALA A 156 -4.16 -2.24 5.44
N GLY A 157 -4.40 -1.40 4.42
CA GLY A 157 -3.64 -1.42 3.17
C GLY A 157 -2.15 -1.12 3.38
N PHE A 158 -1.83 -0.07 4.13
CA PHE A 158 -0.43 0.25 4.45
C PHE A 158 0.24 -0.80 5.33
N ALA A 159 -0.44 -1.29 6.37
CA ALA A 159 0.09 -2.34 7.24
C ALA A 159 0.43 -3.62 6.46
N ALA A 160 -0.41 -3.98 5.49
CA ALA A 160 -0.20 -5.14 4.62
C ALA A 160 0.79 -4.90 3.46
N SER A 161 1.23 -3.65 3.24
CA SER A 161 1.95 -3.26 2.02
C SER A 161 1.21 -3.69 0.74
N ALA A 162 -0.11 -3.48 0.72
CA ALA A 162 -0.95 -3.83 -0.40
C ALA A 162 -0.51 -3.12 -1.70
N PRO A 163 -0.91 -3.62 -2.89
CA PRO A 163 -0.68 -2.92 -4.14
C PRO A 163 -1.16 -1.46 -4.09
N THR A 164 -0.46 -0.54 -4.76
CA THR A 164 -0.76 0.90 -4.67
C THR A 164 -2.22 1.20 -5.01
N SER A 165 -2.80 0.49 -5.99
CA SER A 165 -4.19 0.66 -6.40
C SER A 165 -5.21 0.35 -5.30
N GLU A 166 -4.90 -0.58 -4.39
CA GLU A 166 -5.80 -0.94 -3.29
C GLU A 166 -5.75 0.11 -2.18
N ILE A 167 -4.55 0.58 -1.83
CA ILE A 167 -4.38 1.62 -0.82
C ILE A 167 -4.98 2.95 -1.32
N GLU A 168 -4.71 3.32 -2.58
CA GLU A 168 -5.27 4.52 -3.20
C GLU A 168 -6.81 4.43 -3.28
N ALA A 169 -7.37 3.27 -3.65
CA ALA A 169 -8.82 3.08 -3.62
C ALA A 169 -9.43 3.24 -2.22
N ALA A 170 -8.75 2.74 -1.18
CA ALA A 170 -9.17 2.95 0.21
C ALA A 170 -9.13 4.43 0.60
N ILE A 171 -8.14 5.19 0.12
CA ILE A 171 -8.06 6.65 0.33
C ILE A 171 -9.26 7.32 -0.34
N TRP A 172 -9.55 7.04 -1.61
CA TRP A 172 -10.65 7.68 -2.34
C TRP A 172 -12.02 7.40 -1.74
N ALA A 173 -12.21 6.20 -1.18
CA ALA A 173 -13.44 5.78 -0.51
C ALA A 173 -13.58 6.32 0.92
N SER A 174 -12.53 6.92 1.48
CA SER A 174 -12.55 7.39 2.87
C SER A 174 -13.46 8.61 3.06
N PRO A 175 -14.01 8.82 4.27
CA PRO A 175 -14.85 9.98 4.57
C PRO A 175 -14.15 11.33 4.28
N TRP A 176 -12.84 11.39 4.45
CA TRP A 176 -12.01 12.56 4.12
C TRP A 176 -12.03 12.91 2.64
N ALA A 177 -11.88 11.91 1.80
CA ALA A 177 -11.78 12.07 0.36
C ALA A 177 -13.14 12.29 -0.32
N SER A 178 -14.27 12.19 0.41
CA SER A 178 -15.65 12.18 -0.09
C SER A 178 -15.92 13.25 -1.18
N SER A 179 -15.65 12.88 -2.43
CA SER A 179 -15.72 13.69 -3.68
C SER A 179 -14.47 14.49 -4.07
N HIS A 180 -13.47 14.68 -3.21
CA HIS A 180 -12.23 15.40 -3.55
C HIS A 180 -11.49 14.74 -4.73
N TYR A 181 -11.42 13.40 -4.73
CA TYR A 181 -10.74 12.63 -5.78
C TYR A 181 -11.67 12.05 -6.85
N ALA A 182 -12.99 12.32 -6.77
CA ALA A 182 -14.01 11.74 -7.67
C ALA A 182 -13.84 10.23 -7.89
N ASN A 183 -13.67 9.47 -6.80
CA ASN A 183 -13.39 8.02 -6.82
C ASN A 183 -12.17 7.63 -7.66
N GLY A 184 -11.12 8.45 -7.62
CA GLY A 184 -9.87 8.25 -8.36
C GLY A 184 -9.82 8.93 -9.73
N ALA A 185 -10.93 9.47 -10.24
CA ALA A 185 -10.94 10.14 -11.55
C ALA A 185 -10.04 11.40 -11.59
N HIS A 186 -9.81 12.04 -10.44
CA HIS A 186 -8.86 13.15 -10.30
C HIS A 186 -7.52 12.72 -9.69
N TRP A 187 -7.32 11.42 -9.48
CA TRP A 187 -6.09 10.90 -8.93
C TRP A 187 -5.02 10.72 -10.00
N SER A 188 -3.83 11.26 -9.79
CA SER A 188 -2.71 11.03 -10.69
C SER A 188 -1.78 9.95 -10.14
N SER A 189 -1.57 8.90 -10.94
CA SER A 189 -0.60 7.83 -10.67
C SER A 189 0.81 8.18 -11.12
N ARG A 190 1.07 9.41 -11.60
CA ARG A 190 2.43 9.86 -11.90
C ARG A 190 3.30 9.70 -10.64
N PRO A 191 4.56 9.26 -10.75
CA PRO A 191 5.50 9.39 -9.65
C PRO A 191 5.58 10.84 -9.15
N ALA A 192 5.77 11.03 -7.85
CA ALA A 192 6.09 12.34 -7.31
C ALA A 192 7.59 12.60 -7.49
N ASP A 193 7.96 13.84 -7.82
CA ASP A 193 9.36 14.22 -7.84
C ASP A 193 9.89 14.26 -6.40
N MET A 194 11.17 13.92 -6.20
CA MET A 194 11.81 14.01 -4.89
C MET A 194 12.25 15.45 -4.63
N VAL A 195 11.68 16.09 -3.63
CA VAL A 195 11.91 17.51 -3.33
C VAL A 195 12.25 17.68 -1.85
N LYS A 196 13.32 18.43 -1.56
CA LYS A 196 13.72 18.79 -0.20
C LYS A 196 12.89 19.96 0.32
N ALA A 197 12.42 19.84 1.57
CA ALA A 197 11.89 20.97 2.30
C ALA A 197 13.03 21.78 2.95
N PRO A 198 12.81 23.07 3.29
CA PRO A 198 13.71 23.86 4.10
C PRO A 198 14.06 23.18 5.43
N THR A 199 15.30 23.35 5.90
CA THR A 199 15.80 22.68 7.11
C THR A 199 15.01 23.07 8.37
N ASP A 200 14.55 24.32 8.47
CA ASP A 200 13.76 24.84 9.59
C ASP A 200 12.34 24.27 9.66
N ALA A 201 11.83 23.65 8.59
CA ALA A 201 10.54 22.96 8.61
C ALA A 201 10.56 21.65 9.43
N TRP A 202 11.74 21.12 9.75
CA TRP A 202 11.91 19.79 10.36
C TRP A 202 11.98 19.81 11.90
N GLY A 203 12.03 20.99 12.52
CA GLY A 203 12.16 21.15 13.98
C GLY A 203 13.58 21.47 14.44
#